data_AF-A0A2K5QUC7-F1
#
_entry.id   AF-A0A2K5QUC7-F1
#
_cell.length_a   1.000
_cell.length_b   1.000
_cell.length_c   1.000
_cell.angle_alpha   90.00
_cell.angle_beta   90.00
_cell.angle_gamma   90.00
#
_symmetry.space_group_name_H-M   'P 1'
#
loop_
_entity.id
_entity.type
_entity.pdbx_description
1 polymer ?
#
loop_
_entity_poly.entity_id
_entity_poly.type
_entity_poly.pdbx_seq_one_letter_code
_entity_poly.pdbx_strand_id
1 'polypeptide(L)'
;VSGCIHSTQDKSLYLEGEPNPSAAPTSTLAPRKMPKSISISKQLASIKALRKRSDLEKAIATTALIFRNSSDSDGKLEKAAAKNLLQTQFRNFTEGQETKPKYRDIFSELDEHTKDKLDFEGFMIFLLSITLMSDLLQNIWSVKIMK
;
A
#
# COMPACT_ATOMS: atom_id res chain seq x y z
N VAL A 1 20.22 4.97 60.37
CA VAL A 1 19.66 3.84 61.15
C VAL A 1 18.49 4.37 61.97
N SER A 2 17.54 3.51 62.32
CA SER A 2 16.33 3.76 63.13
C SER A 2 15.13 4.32 62.36
N GLY A 3 14.24 3.41 61.95
CA GLY A 3 12.82 3.71 61.74
C GLY A 3 12.04 3.13 62.92
N CYS A 4 11.22 3.95 63.58
CA CYS A 4 10.47 3.51 64.76
C CYS A 4 9.21 2.74 64.36
N ILE A 5 9.04 1.58 64.99
CA ILE A 5 7.81 0.77 65.03
C ILE A 5 6.88 1.36 66.09
N HIS A 6 5.55 1.36 65.86
CA HIS A 6 4.58 1.20 66.93
C HIS A 6 3.37 0.36 66.49
N SER A 7 3.08 -0.69 67.27
CA SER A 7 1.85 -1.50 67.25
C SER A 7 0.67 -0.65 67.78
N THR A 8 -0.63 -0.92 67.64
CA THR A 8 -1.45 -2.15 67.87
C THR A 8 -2.88 -1.84 67.32
N GLN A 9 -3.91 -2.69 67.18
CA GLN A 9 -4.20 -4.06 67.64
C GLN A 9 -5.23 -4.77 66.72
N ASP A 10 -5.31 -6.10 66.88
CA ASP A 10 -6.29 -7.07 66.37
C ASP A 10 -7.78 -6.76 66.68
N LYS A 11 -8.66 -7.01 65.69
CA LYS A 11 -9.86 -7.83 65.90
C LYS A 11 -10.43 -8.41 64.60
N SER A 12 -10.64 -9.72 64.60
CA SER A 12 -11.36 -10.46 63.55
C SER A 12 -12.85 -10.09 63.47
N LEU A 13 -13.44 -10.27 62.29
CA LEU A 13 -14.62 -11.13 62.08
C LEU A 13 -14.87 -11.32 60.58
N TYR A 14 -15.08 -12.56 60.14
CA TYR A 14 -15.60 -12.89 58.82
C TYR A 14 -17.06 -12.42 58.72
N LEU A 15 -17.41 -11.73 57.63
CA LEU A 15 -18.77 -11.76 57.08
C LEU A 15 -18.72 -11.80 55.55
N GLU A 16 -19.63 -12.60 55.01
CA GLU A 16 -19.71 -13.08 53.63
C GLU A 16 -20.90 -12.40 52.93
N GLY A 17 -20.78 -12.04 51.65
CA GLY A 17 -21.95 -11.58 50.85
C GLY A 17 -21.66 -10.60 49.71
N GLU A 18 -22.24 -10.92 48.55
CA GLU A 18 -22.45 -10.10 47.33
C GLU A 18 -21.38 -10.09 46.21
N PRO A 19 -21.61 -10.84 45.11
CA PRO A 19 -20.90 -10.67 43.85
C PRO A 19 -21.58 -9.62 42.95
N ASN A 20 -20.97 -8.45 42.80
CA ASN A 20 -21.29 -7.52 41.70
C ASN A 20 -20.49 -7.86 40.44
N PRO A 21 -21.16 -8.15 39.31
CA PRO A 21 -20.61 -7.85 37.99
C PRO A 21 -21.59 -6.96 37.21
N SER A 22 -21.30 -5.66 37.18
CA SER A 22 -21.94 -4.72 36.25
C SER A 22 -21.59 -5.12 34.80
N ALA A 23 -22.57 -5.59 34.05
CA ALA A 23 -22.37 -6.06 32.69
C ALA A 23 -22.17 -4.90 31.71
N ALA A 24 -20.98 -4.79 31.13
CA ALA A 24 -20.72 -3.88 30.02
C ALA A 24 -21.45 -4.39 28.74
N PRO A 25 -22.13 -3.52 27.97
CA PRO A 25 -22.84 -3.94 26.77
C PRO A 25 -21.85 -4.30 25.65
N THR A 26 -21.88 -5.56 25.22
CA THR A 26 -21.10 -6.05 24.08
C THR A 26 -21.54 -5.35 22.79
N SER A 27 -20.72 -4.43 22.28
CA SER A 27 -20.98 -3.74 21.02
C SER A 27 -20.82 -4.71 19.83
N THR A 28 -21.92 -5.35 19.44
CA THR A 28 -21.97 -6.18 18.23
C THR A 28 -21.94 -5.27 16.99
N LEU A 29 -20.72 -4.97 16.53
CA LEU A 29 -20.51 -4.26 15.27
C LEU A 29 -21.04 -5.11 14.10
N ALA A 30 -22.17 -4.67 13.54
CA ALA A 30 -22.77 -5.31 12.39
C ALA A 30 -21.80 -5.34 11.18
N PRO A 31 -21.81 -6.38 10.34
CA PRO A 31 -20.90 -6.47 9.20
C PRO A 31 -21.02 -5.25 8.29
N ARG A 32 -19.94 -4.47 8.20
CA ARG A 32 -19.86 -3.27 7.36
C ARG A 32 -19.98 -3.73 5.90
N LYS A 33 -21.16 -3.53 5.29
CA LYS A 33 -21.40 -3.89 3.87
C LYS A 33 -20.32 -3.24 3.00
N MET A 34 -19.38 -4.04 2.52
CA MET A 34 -18.29 -3.52 1.70
C MET A 34 -18.86 -2.94 0.40
N PRO A 35 -18.43 -1.73 -0.01
CA PRO A 35 -18.83 -1.17 -1.30
C PRO A 35 -18.48 -2.15 -2.42
N LYS A 36 -19.45 -2.43 -3.30
CA LYS A 36 -19.21 -3.30 -4.47
C LYS A 36 -18.07 -2.70 -5.29
N SER A 37 -17.06 -3.51 -5.61
CA SER A 37 -15.95 -3.08 -6.46
C SER A 37 -16.49 -2.60 -7.81
N ILE A 38 -16.13 -1.37 -8.19
CA ILE A 38 -16.48 -0.83 -9.50
C ILE A 38 -15.56 -1.52 -10.50
N SER A 39 -16.10 -2.09 -11.58
CA SER A 39 -15.26 -2.77 -12.57
C SER A 39 -14.23 -1.82 -13.17
N ILE A 40 -13.02 -2.33 -13.41
CA ILE A 40 -11.92 -1.57 -14.03
C ILE A 40 -12.39 -0.98 -15.37
N SER A 41 -13.19 -1.73 -16.15
CA SER A 41 -13.82 -1.24 -17.39
C SER A 41 -14.70 0.00 -17.19
N LYS A 42 -15.44 0.10 -16.07
CA LYS A 42 -16.31 1.23 -15.75
C LYS A 42 -15.52 2.43 -15.19
N GLN A 43 -14.46 2.18 -14.43
CA GLN A 43 -13.53 3.24 -14.00
C GLN A 43 -12.72 3.80 -15.19
N LEU A 44 -12.25 2.94 -16.10
CA LEU A 44 -11.62 3.34 -17.37
C LEU A 44 -12.59 4.07 -18.29
N ALA A 45 -13.90 3.76 -18.27
CA ALA A 45 -14.91 4.55 -18.95
C ALA A 45 -15.05 5.96 -18.36
N SER A 46 -14.90 6.13 -17.05
CA SER A 46 -14.78 7.47 -16.41
C SER A 46 -13.48 8.18 -16.80
N ILE A 47 -12.37 7.47 -16.99
CA ILE A 47 -11.15 8.07 -17.59
C ILE A 47 -11.41 8.47 -19.06
N LYS A 48 -12.19 7.71 -19.83
CA LYS A 48 -12.66 8.16 -21.17
C LYS A 48 -13.57 9.38 -21.11
N ALA A 49 -14.22 9.68 -19.97
CA ALA A 49 -14.97 10.92 -19.77
C ALA A 49 -14.06 12.16 -19.58
N LEU A 50 -12.75 11.97 -19.34
CA LEU A 50 -11.72 13.00 -19.40
C LEU A 50 -11.42 13.47 -20.84
N ARG A 51 -12.41 13.51 -21.74
CA ARG A 51 -12.25 13.80 -23.19
C ARG A 51 -11.50 15.11 -23.48
N LYS A 52 -11.60 16.10 -22.60
CA LYS A 52 -10.94 17.42 -22.72
C LYS A 52 -9.55 17.51 -22.04
N ARG A 53 -9.04 16.41 -21.48
CA ARG A 53 -7.72 16.35 -20.81
C ARG A 53 -6.63 15.95 -21.79
N SER A 54 -5.41 16.34 -21.48
CA SER A 54 -4.19 15.90 -22.17
C SER A 54 -3.96 14.40 -21.99
N ASP A 55 -3.16 13.80 -22.87
CA ASP A 55 -2.84 12.37 -22.76
C ASP A 55 -1.93 12.07 -21.57
N LEU A 56 -1.14 13.05 -21.11
CA LEU A 56 -0.37 12.96 -19.86
C LEU A 56 -1.28 12.90 -18.63
N GLU A 57 -2.28 13.79 -18.52
CA GLU A 57 -3.27 13.72 -17.44
C GLU A 57 -4.02 12.37 -17.43
N LYS A 58 -4.38 11.84 -18.61
CA LYS A 58 -5.02 10.52 -18.74
C LYS A 58 -4.09 9.40 -18.31
N ALA A 59 -2.80 9.45 -18.68
CA ALA A 59 -1.81 8.45 -18.30
C ALA A 59 -1.62 8.42 -16.77
N ILE A 60 -1.38 9.58 -16.14
CA ILE A 60 -1.23 9.69 -14.68
C ILE A 60 -2.50 9.24 -13.95
N ALA A 61 -3.69 9.64 -14.42
CA ALA A 61 -4.96 9.17 -13.85
C ALA A 61 -5.15 7.65 -13.99
N THR A 62 -4.67 7.05 -15.08
CA THR A 62 -4.71 5.60 -15.31
C THR A 62 -3.74 4.87 -14.36
N THR A 63 -2.52 5.38 -14.19
CA THR A 63 -1.54 4.84 -13.23
C THR A 63 -2.06 4.90 -11.79
N ALA A 64 -2.62 6.04 -11.37
CA ALA A 64 -3.22 6.20 -10.04
C ALA A 64 -4.42 5.25 -9.82
N LEU A 65 -5.23 5.02 -10.86
CA LEU A 65 -6.34 4.08 -10.81
C LEU A 65 -5.87 2.62 -10.69
N ILE A 66 -4.87 2.22 -11.49
CA ILE A 66 -4.28 0.88 -11.44
C ILE A 66 -3.70 0.61 -10.06
N PHE A 67 -2.89 1.54 -9.53
CA PHE A 67 -2.37 1.47 -8.16
C PHE A 67 -3.51 1.25 -7.16
N ARG A 68 -4.52 2.13 -7.16
CA ARG A 68 -5.64 2.08 -6.20
C ARG A 68 -6.47 0.80 -6.29
N ASN A 69 -6.53 0.17 -7.45
CA ASN A 69 -7.24 -1.10 -7.65
C ASN A 69 -6.43 -2.32 -7.19
N SER A 70 -5.12 -2.19 -7.02
CA SER A 70 -4.22 -3.22 -6.47
C SER A 70 -3.82 -2.97 -5.02
N SER A 71 -4.11 -1.78 -4.47
CA SER A 71 -3.94 -1.47 -3.05
C SER A 71 -4.94 -2.21 -2.15
N ASP A 72 -4.57 -2.35 -0.89
CA ASP A 72 -5.43 -2.81 0.20
C ASP A 72 -6.42 -1.73 0.71
N SER A 73 -7.11 -2.04 1.82
CA SER A 73 -8.06 -1.13 2.49
C SER A 73 -7.43 0.19 2.95
N ASP A 74 -6.13 0.18 3.22
CA ASP A 74 -5.38 1.28 3.79
C ASP A 74 -4.77 2.16 2.68
N GLY A 75 -4.97 1.76 1.41
CA GLY A 75 -4.46 2.45 0.23
C GLY A 75 -2.98 2.19 -0.03
N LYS A 76 -2.43 1.12 0.54
CA LYS A 76 -1.04 0.69 0.38
C LYS A 76 -0.95 -0.54 -0.54
N LEU A 77 0.16 -0.70 -1.24
CA LEU A 77 0.41 -1.73 -2.24
C LEU A 77 1.55 -2.64 -1.77
N GLU A 78 1.32 -3.94 -1.77
CA GLU A 78 2.34 -4.94 -1.43
C GLU A 78 3.46 -4.95 -2.48
N LYS A 79 4.73 -5.06 -2.03
CA LYS A 79 5.91 -5.06 -2.91
C LYS A 79 5.82 -6.10 -4.05
N ALA A 80 5.35 -7.32 -3.75
CA ALA A 80 5.12 -8.37 -4.74
C ALA A 80 4.03 -8.02 -5.77
N ALA A 81 2.95 -7.33 -5.35
CA ALA A 81 1.91 -6.84 -6.24
C ALA A 81 2.43 -5.68 -7.12
N ALA A 82 3.26 -4.80 -6.57
CA ALA A 82 3.96 -3.76 -7.33
C ALA A 82 4.88 -4.35 -8.40
N LYS A 83 5.71 -5.36 -8.05
CA LYS A 83 6.53 -6.12 -9.02
C LYS A 83 5.68 -6.66 -10.17
N ASN A 84 4.57 -7.33 -9.87
CA ASN A 84 3.66 -7.87 -10.89
C ASN A 84 3.04 -6.77 -11.77
N LEU A 85 2.66 -5.61 -11.19
CA LEU A 85 2.18 -4.46 -11.97
C LEU A 85 3.25 -3.92 -12.94
N LEU A 86 4.49 -3.77 -12.49
CA LEU A 86 5.59 -3.30 -13.35
C LEU A 86 5.85 -4.29 -14.50
N GLN A 87 5.88 -5.59 -14.23
CA GLN A 87 6.12 -6.63 -15.24
C GLN A 87 4.95 -6.82 -16.22
N THR A 88 3.71 -6.53 -15.82
CA THR A 88 2.52 -6.74 -16.66
C THR A 88 2.03 -5.47 -17.35
N GLN A 89 1.76 -4.39 -16.60
CA GLN A 89 1.21 -3.15 -17.13
C GLN A 89 2.28 -2.27 -17.80
N PHE A 90 3.54 -2.42 -17.37
CA PHE A 90 4.67 -1.63 -17.86
C PHE A 90 5.72 -2.49 -18.58
N ARG A 91 5.32 -3.66 -19.10
CA ARG A 91 6.18 -4.65 -19.78
C ARG A 91 7.18 -4.02 -20.75
N ASN A 92 6.73 -3.11 -21.62
CA ASN A 92 7.58 -2.49 -22.65
C ASN A 92 8.71 -1.62 -22.06
N PHE A 93 8.63 -1.23 -20.78
CA PHE A 93 9.72 -0.59 -20.07
C PHE A 93 10.67 -1.58 -19.37
N THR A 94 10.18 -2.77 -18.98
CA THR A 94 10.96 -3.81 -18.28
C THR A 94 11.63 -4.84 -19.19
N GLU A 95 11.09 -5.05 -20.39
CA GLU A 95 11.53 -6.09 -21.33
C GLU A 95 12.96 -5.83 -21.86
N GLY A 96 13.81 -6.87 -21.80
CA GLY A 96 15.22 -6.79 -22.18
C GLY A 96 16.12 -6.09 -21.16
N GLN A 97 15.56 -5.62 -20.04
CA GLN A 97 16.31 -4.91 -18.99
C GLN A 97 16.87 -5.84 -17.91
N GLU A 98 16.54 -7.14 -17.96
CA GLU A 98 16.73 -8.11 -16.86
C GLU A 98 18.21 -8.36 -16.52
N THR A 99 19.11 -8.11 -17.47
CA THR A 99 20.56 -8.24 -17.31
C THR A 99 21.21 -7.01 -16.67
N LYS A 100 20.52 -5.85 -16.63
CA LYS A 100 21.07 -4.59 -16.10
C LYS A 100 21.14 -4.66 -14.55
N PRO A 101 22.27 -4.29 -13.91
CA PRO A 101 22.39 -4.35 -12.45
C PRO A 101 21.27 -3.61 -11.72
N LYS A 102 21.01 -2.35 -12.11
CA LYS A 102 19.93 -1.52 -11.54
C LYS A 102 18.54 -2.13 -11.66
N TYR A 103 18.27 -2.95 -12.69
CA TYR A 103 17.01 -3.69 -12.77
C TYR A 103 16.94 -4.76 -11.69
N ARG A 104 18.02 -5.55 -11.55
CA ARG A 104 18.10 -6.59 -10.54
C ARG A 104 18.01 -6.02 -9.13
N ASP A 105 18.61 -4.87 -8.87
CA ASP A 105 18.52 -4.18 -7.57
C ASP A 105 17.07 -3.78 -7.26
N ILE A 106 16.40 -3.07 -8.17
CA ILE A 106 14.99 -2.67 -8.06
C ILE A 106 14.07 -3.87 -7.83
N PHE A 107 14.22 -4.93 -8.62
CA PHE A 107 13.34 -6.09 -8.51
C PHE A 107 13.67 -6.97 -7.28
N SER A 108 14.90 -6.95 -6.77
CA SER A 108 15.25 -7.60 -5.50
C SER A 108 14.63 -6.88 -4.31
N GLU A 109 14.60 -5.54 -4.32
CA GLU A 109 13.92 -4.75 -3.29
C GLU A 109 12.40 -5.01 -3.26
N LEU A 110 11.79 -5.30 -4.41
CA LEU A 110 10.38 -5.65 -4.53
C LEU A 110 10.07 -7.14 -4.28
N ASP A 111 11.07 -8.02 -4.37
CA ASP A 111 10.97 -9.44 -3.97
C ASP A 111 11.20 -9.65 -2.48
N GLU A 112 11.74 -8.65 -1.77
CA GLU A 112 11.96 -8.71 -0.35
C GLU A 112 10.64 -8.94 0.41
N HIS A 113 10.52 -10.09 1.09
CA HIS A 113 9.35 -10.48 1.87
C HIS A 113 9.25 -9.72 3.21
N THR A 114 9.30 -8.40 3.16
CA THR A 114 8.99 -7.52 4.28
C THR A 114 7.48 -7.28 4.40
N LYS A 115 7.02 -6.86 5.58
CA LYS A 115 5.64 -6.37 5.77
C LYS A 115 5.45 -4.93 5.26
N ASP A 116 6.49 -4.35 4.67
CA ASP A 116 6.46 -2.99 4.16
C ASP A 116 5.61 -2.89 2.89
N LYS A 117 4.89 -1.77 2.76
CA LYS A 117 3.93 -1.55 1.69
C LYS A 117 4.06 -0.14 1.15
N LEU A 118 4.06 -0.05 -0.17
CA LEU A 118 4.24 1.19 -0.91
C LEU A 118 2.95 2.01 -0.85
N ASP A 119 3.07 3.31 -0.59
CA ASP A 119 2.05 4.25 -1.07
C ASP A 119 2.28 4.57 -2.55
N PHE A 120 1.44 5.46 -3.08
CA PHE A 120 1.51 5.86 -4.46
C PHE A 120 2.83 6.56 -4.81
N GLU A 121 3.43 7.32 -3.88
CA GLU A 121 4.72 7.96 -4.10
C GLU A 121 5.84 6.92 -4.22
N GLY A 122 5.92 5.98 -3.26
CA GLY A 122 6.86 4.86 -3.32
C GLY A 122 6.74 4.04 -4.62
N PHE A 123 5.51 3.73 -5.05
CA PHE A 123 5.28 3.05 -6.32
C PHE A 123 5.73 3.87 -7.54
N MET A 124 5.47 5.18 -7.56
CA MET A 124 5.89 6.06 -8.65
C MET A 124 7.42 6.20 -8.75
N ILE A 125 8.15 6.10 -7.64
CA ILE A 125 9.63 6.06 -7.65
C ILE A 125 10.15 4.84 -8.40
N PHE A 126 9.59 3.65 -8.14
CA PHE A 126 9.96 2.43 -8.90
C PHE A 126 9.58 2.52 -10.37
N LEU A 127 8.36 2.99 -10.68
CA LEU A 127 7.90 3.16 -12.05
C LEU A 127 8.80 4.13 -12.84
N LEU A 128 9.17 5.27 -12.26
CA LEU A 128 10.08 6.22 -12.90
C LEU A 128 11.48 5.62 -13.06
N SER A 129 11.96 4.85 -12.07
CA SER A 129 13.28 4.21 -12.11
C SER A 129 13.41 3.17 -13.22
N ILE A 130 12.39 2.34 -13.46
CA ILE A 130 12.39 1.41 -14.60
C ILE A 130 12.25 2.17 -15.94
N THR A 131 11.45 3.23 -15.97
CA THR A 131 11.20 4.02 -17.19
C THR A 131 12.48 4.72 -17.66
N LEU A 132 13.26 5.32 -16.75
CA LEU A 132 14.54 5.98 -17.05
C LEU A 132 15.63 5.02 -17.53
N MET A 133 15.63 3.79 -17.03
CA MET A 133 16.60 2.74 -17.41
C MET A 133 16.26 2.07 -18.75
N SER A 134 14.98 2.09 -19.15
CA SER A 134 14.46 1.36 -20.30
C SER A 134 15.08 1.83 -21.61
N ASP A 135 15.53 0.87 -22.43
CA ASP A 135 16.02 1.14 -23.78
C ASP A 135 14.93 1.75 -24.68
N LEU A 136 13.64 1.51 -24.41
CA LEU A 136 12.55 2.16 -25.11
C LEU A 136 12.61 3.69 -24.96
N LEU A 137 12.86 4.20 -23.74
CA LEU A 137 13.00 5.63 -23.51
C LEU A 137 14.27 6.18 -24.17
N GLN A 138 15.39 5.46 -24.05
CA GLN A 138 16.65 5.85 -24.67
C GLN A 138 16.53 5.93 -26.20
N ASN A 139 15.80 5.00 -26.83
CA ASN A 139 15.49 5.01 -28.26
C ASN A 139 14.59 6.19 -28.66
N ILE A 140 13.58 6.54 -27.86
CA ILE A 140 12.74 7.72 -28.09
C ILE A 140 13.57 9.02 -28.02
N TRP A 141 14.56 9.07 -27.11
CA TRP A 141 15.46 10.21 -26.98
C TRP A 141 16.52 10.28 -28.10
N SER A 142 17.12 9.16 -28.50
CA SER A 142 18.15 9.14 -29.55
C SER A 142 17.60 9.56 -30.92
N VAL A 143 16.38 9.11 -31.27
CA VAL A 143 15.66 9.55 -32.49
C VAL A 143 15.45 11.08 -32.51
N LYS A 144 15.35 11.72 -31.34
CA LYS A 144 15.19 13.17 -31.23
C LYS A 144 16.50 13.95 -31.39
N ILE A 145 17.65 13.29 -31.25
CA ILE A 145 19.00 13.87 -31.41
C ILE A 145 19.47 13.74 -32.88
N MET A 146 18.95 12.77 -33.64
CA MET A 146 19.18 12.65 -35.08
C MET A 146 18.31 13.65 -35.87
N LYS A 147 18.64 14.94 -35.80
CA LYS A 147 17.98 15.99 -36.59
C LYS A 147 18.88 17.17 -36.92
#